data_AF-A0A2D4P9B6-F1
#
_entry.id   AF-A0A2D4P9B6-F1
#
_cell.length_a   1.000
_cell.length_b   1.000
_cell.length_c   1.000
_cell.angle_alpha   90.00
_cell.angle_beta   90.00
_cell.angle_gamma   90.00
#
_symmetry.space_group_name_H-M   'P 1'
#
loop_
_entity.id
_entity.type
_entity.pdbx_description
1 polymer ?
#
loop_
_entity_poly.entity_id
_entity_poly.type
_entity_poly.pdbx_seq_one_letter_code
_entity_poly.pdbx_strand_id
1 'polypeptide(L)'
;DYVSNVAKSWLLIVQQTEQLSKIMKTHAEDLNAGPLHRLTVMIKDKQQIKKSYVGVHQQIEAEMFKVTKTELEKLKSSYRQLIKEVNSAKEKYKEALSKGKETEKAKDRYDKATMKLHMLHNQYVLALKGAQLHQHQYYDATLPLFLESLQKMQEEMIKGL
;
A
#
# COMPACT_ATOMS: atom_id res chain seq x y z
N ASP A 1 -21.65 -70.29 42.43
CA ASP A 1 -21.61 -69.58 41.14
C ASP A 1 -20.26 -69.70 40.46
N TYR A 2 -20.11 -70.69 39.57
CA TYR A 2 -18.91 -70.81 38.74
C TYR A 2 -19.06 -69.91 37.51
N VAL A 3 -18.31 -68.81 37.48
CA VAL A 3 -18.22 -67.96 36.28
C VAL A 3 -17.22 -68.57 35.32
N SER A 4 -17.71 -69.05 34.17
CA SER A 4 -16.88 -69.60 33.10
C SER A 4 -15.77 -68.64 32.69
N ASN A 5 -14.58 -69.16 32.38
CA ASN A 5 -13.47 -68.37 31.82
C ASN A 5 -13.89 -67.62 30.55
N VAL A 6 -14.81 -68.18 29.77
CA VAL A 6 -15.39 -67.50 28.58
C VAL A 6 -16.13 -66.23 28.98
N ALA A 7 -16.89 -66.24 30.08
CA ALA A 7 -17.61 -65.07 30.55
C ALA A 7 -16.66 -63.98 31.10
N LYS A 8 -15.57 -64.37 31.76
CA LYS A 8 -14.52 -63.44 32.20
C LYS A 8 -13.80 -62.78 31.03
N SER A 9 -13.41 -63.57 30.02
CA SER A 9 -12.77 -63.05 28.80
C SER A 9 -13.71 -62.14 28.02
N TRP A 10 -15.01 -62.48 27.93
CA TRP A 10 -16.01 -61.62 27.29
C TRP A 10 -16.16 -60.27 28.02
N LEU A 11 -16.24 -60.29 29.35
CA LEU A 11 -16.29 -59.07 30.15
C LEU A 11 -15.05 -58.19 29.93
N LEU A 12 -13.86 -58.80 29.87
CA LEU A 12 -12.63 -58.08 29.59
C LEU A 12 -12.65 -57.42 28.20
N ILE A 13 -13.14 -58.13 27.16
CA ILE A 13 -13.28 -57.58 25.81
C ILE A 13 -14.24 -56.38 25.80
N VAL A 14 -15.38 -56.48 26.50
CA VAL A 14 -16.33 -55.37 26.62
C VAL A 14 -15.68 -54.16 27.31
N GLN A 15 -14.98 -54.38 28.42
CA GLN A 15 -14.27 -53.32 29.15
C GLN A 15 -13.18 -52.65 28.30
N GLN A 16 -12.37 -53.44 27.60
CA GLN A 16 -11.33 -52.92 26.71
C GLN A 16 -11.93 -52.14 25.54
N THR A 17 -13.04 -52.61 24.96
CA THR A 17 -13.76 -51.90 23.89
C THR A 17 -14.31 -50.57 24.38
N GLU A 18 -14.89 -50.53 25.59
CA GLU A 18 -15.38 -49.28 26.18
C GLU A 18 -14.23 -48.30 26.50
N GLN A 19 -13.10 -48.80 27.00
CA GLN A 19 -11.91 -47.98 27.23
C GLN A 19 -11.38 -47.40 25.93
N LEU A 20 -11.29 -48.18 24.85
CA LEU A 20 -10.90 -47.71 23.53
C LEU A 20 -11.84 -46.62 23.03
N SER A 21 -13.16 -46.79 23.21
CA SER A 21 -14.16 -45.77 22.83
C SER A 21 -13.92 -44.44 23.57
N LYS A 22 -13.60 -44.49 24.87
CA LYS A 22 -13.26 -43.29 25.66
C LYS A 22 -12.00 -42.60 25.13
N ILE A 23 -10.93 -43.35 24.82
CA ILE A 23 -9.69 -42.82 24.25
C ILE A 23 -9.97 -42.15 22.89
N MET A 24 -10.73 -42.80 22.01
CA MET A 24 -11.09 -42.24 20.70
C MET A 24 -11.87 -40.94 20.84
N LYS A 25 -12.79 -40.86 21.81
CA LYS A 25 -13.54 -39.63 22.08
C LYS A 25 -12.62 -38.51 22.55
N THR A 26 -11.73 -38.77 23.52
CA THR A 26 -10.77 -37.78 24.01
C THR A 26 -9.84 -37.29 22.89
N HIS A 27 -9.31 -38.20 22.05
CA HIS A 27 -8.50 -37.78 20.91
C HIS A 27 -9.27 -36.90 19.91
N ALA A 28 -10.55 -37.19 19.67
CA ALA A 28 -11.38 -36.36 18.79
C ALA A 28 -11.64 -34.97 19.40
N GLU A 29 -11.84 -34.89 20.72
CA GLU A 29 -12.02 -33.63 21.44
C GLU A 29 -10.72 -32.80 21.44
N ASP A 30 -9.59 -33.43 21.76
CA ASP A 30 -8.26 -32.78 21.79
C ASP A 30 -7.86 -32.26 20.40
N LEU A 31 -8.13 -33.04 19.34
CA LEU A 31 -7.87 -32.62 17.97
C LEU A 31 -8.70 -31.40 17.56
N ASN A 32 -9.98 -31.38 17.92
CA ASN A 32 -10.91 -30.28 17.62
C ASN A 32 -10.56 -29.01 18.41
N ALA A 33 -10.32 -29.13 19.71
CA ALA A 33 -10.08 -27.99 20.59
C ALA A 33 -8.66 -27.43 20.47
N GLY A 34 -7.68 -28.24 20.09
CA GLY A 34 -6.29 -27.84 19.96
C GLY A 34 -5.89 -27.50 18.52
N PRO A 35 -5.30 -28.44 17.75
CA PRO A 35 -4.72 -28.15 16.44
C PRO A 35 -5.72 -27.55 15.42
N LEU A 36 -6.94 -28.07 15.34
CA LEU A 36 -7.92 -27.59 14.35
C LEU A 36 -8.38 -26.16 14.64
N HIS A 37 -8.59 -25.84 15.92
CA HIS A 37 -8.95 -24.47 16.31
C HIS A 37 -7.83 -23.48 15.99
N ARG A 38 -6.58 -23.82 16.33
CA ARG A 38 -5.40 -22.98 16.04
C ARG A 38 -5.23 -22.75 14.54
N LEU A 39 -5.35 -23.79 13.72
CA LEU A 39 -5.31 -23.68 12.25
C LEU A 39 -6.42 -22.76 11.73
N THR A 40 -7.64 -22.88 12.26
CA THR A 40 -8.78 -22.05 11.85
C THR A 40 -8.53 -20.56 12.14
N VAL A 41 -8.01 -20.23 13.33
CA VAL A 41 -7.65 -18.85 13.69
C VAL A 41 -6.54 -18.33 12.77
N MET A 42 -5.49 -19.11 12.59
CA MET A 42 -4.35 -18.74 11.75
C MET A 42 -4.74 -18.49 10.28
N ILE A 43 -5.67 -19.29 9.72
CA ILE A 43 -6.22 -19.06 8.39
C ILE A 43 -6.96 -17.73 8.30
N LYS A 44 -7.78 -17.40 9.31
CA LYS A 44 -8.52 -16.13 9.35
C LYS A 44 -7.56 -14.94 9.43
N ASP A 45 -6.57 -15.00 10.30
CA ASP A 45 -5.56 -13.95 10.46
C ASP A 45 -4.80 -13.73 9.14
N LYS A 46 -4.36 -14.80 8.47
CA LYS A 46 -3.70 -14.73 7.16
C LYS A 46 -4.56 -14.03 6.12
N GLN A 47 -5.85 -14.35 6.05
CA GLN A 47 -6.78 -13.73 5.10
C GLN A 47 -6.96 -12.24 5.40
N GLN A 48 -7.10 -11.87 6.68
CA GLN A 48 -7.23 -10.48 7.10
C GLN A 48 -5.98 -9.67 6.75
N ILE A 49 -4.79 -10.20 7.06
CA ILE A 49 -3.54 -9.53 6.74
C ILE A 49 -3.39 -9.37 5.23
N LYS A 50 -3.63 -10.43 4.44
CA LYS A 50 -3.55 -10.33 2.98
C LYS A 50 -4.42 -9.18 2.46
N LYS A 51 -5.64 -9.03 2.99
CA LYS A 51 -6.54 -7.92 2.63
C LYS A 51 -5.97 -6.56 3.03
N SER A 52 -5.44 -6.45 4.24
CA SER A 52 -4.80 -5.21 4.74
C SER A 52 -3.58 -4.83 3.91
N TYR A 53 -2.70 -5.80 3.61
CA TYR A 53 -1.53 -5.63 2.75
C TYR A 53 -1.93 -5.07 1.39
N VAL A 54 -2.91 -5.67 0.71
CA VAL A 54 -3.36 -5.19 -0.60
C VAL A 54 -3.88 -3.75 -0.51
N GLY A 55 -4.65 -3.41 0.53
CA GLY A 55 -5.16 -2.06 0.72
C GLY A 55 -4.04 -1.02 0.94
N VAL A 56 -3.08 -1.33 1.81
CA VAL A 56 -1.94 -0.44 2.08
C VAL A 56 -1.07 -0.29 0.84
N HIS A 57 -0.80 -1.39 0.13
CA HIS A 57 -0.02 -1.36 -1.10
C HIS A 57 -0.65 -0.46 -2.16
N GLN A 58 -1.96 -0.63 -2.42
CA GLN A 58 -2.69 0.21 -3.37
C GLN A 58 -2.68 1.69 -2.99
N GLN A 59 -2.78 1.99 -1.68
CA GLN A 59 -2.72 3.36 -1.20
C GLN A 59 -1.35 4.00 -1.47
N ILE A 60 -0.26 3.26 -1.21
CA ILE A 60 1.10 3.75 -1.47
C ILE A 60 1.31 3.95 -2.98
N GLU A 61 0.88 3.01 -3.82
CA GLU A 61 0.98 3.12 -5.28
C GLU A 61 0.17 4.32 -5.82
N ALA A 62 -1.04 4.54 -5.29
CA ALA A 62 -1.87 5.67 -5.67
C ALA A 62 -1.22 7.03 -5.34
N GLU A 63 -0.63 7.16 -4.14
CA GLU A 63 0.08 8.38 -3.76
C GLU A 63 1.36 8.57 -4.60
N MET A 64 2.11 7.51 -4.88
CA MET A 64 3.25 7.56 -5.80
C MET A 64 2.83 8.08 -7.18
N PHE A 65 1.75 7.53 -7.74
CA PHE A 65 1.26 7.94 -9.05
C PHE A 65 0.79 9.39 -9.06
N LYS A 66 0.09 9.82 -8.01
CA LYS A 66 -0.39 11.19 -7.85
C LYS A 66 0.77 12.19 -7.85
N VAL A 67 1.75 11.99 -6.98
CA VAL A 67 2.88 12.91 -6.80
C VAL A 67 3.85 12.89 -7.99
N THR A 68 4.18 11.70 -8.51
CA THR A 68 5.24 11.57 -9.54
C THR A 68 4.73 11.72 -10.98
N LYS A 69 3.42 11.59 -11.23
CA LYS A 69 2.84 11.70 -12.57
C LYS A 69 1.80 12.81 -12.65
N THR A 70 0.74 12.70 -11.86
CA THR A 70 -0.45 13.54 -12.04
C THR A 70 -0.16 15.01 -11.75
N GLU A 71 0.45 15.31 -10.62
CA GLU A 71 0.76 16.68 -10.21
C GLU A 71 1.87 17.30 -11.08
N LEU A 72 2.90 16.52 -11.40
CA LEU A 72 3.99 16.99 -12.27
C LEU A 72 3.53 17.30 -13.68
N GLU A 73 2.70 16.46 -14.30
CA GLU A 73 2.20 16.73 -15.66
C GLU A 73 1.25 17.93 -15.69
N LYS A 74 0.45 18.15 -14.64
CA LYS A 74 -0.36 19.38 -14.50
C LYS A 74 0.54 20.62 -14.47
N LEU A 75 1.53 20.65 -13.58
CA LEU A 75 2.47 21.78 -13.46
C LEU A 75 3.26 22.02 -14.74
N LYS A 76 3.75 20.96 -15.38
CA LYS A 76 4.49 21.02 -16.65
C LYS A 76 3.62 21.53 -17.80
N SER A 77 2.35 21.14 -17.86
CA SER A 77 1.38 21.66 -18.83
C SER A 77 1.16 23.16 -18.64
N SER A 78 0.85 23.59 -17.40
CA SER A 78 0.69 25.00 -17.06
C SER A 78 1.96 25.81 -17.33
N TYR A 79 3.14 25.25 -17.07
CA TYR A 79 4.42 25.90 -17.32
C TYR A 79 4.65 26.17 -18.81
N ARG A 80 4.38 25.17 -19.66
CA ARG A 80 4.44 25.33 -21.12
C ARG A 80 3.46 26.38 -21.63
N GLN A 81 2.27 26.46 -21.02
CA GLN A 81 1.27 27.46 -21.38
C GLN A 81 1.73 28.88 -21.01
N LEU A 82 2.24 29.08 -19.79
CA LEU A 82 2.75 30.39 -19.37
C LEU A 82 3.97 30.85 -20.18
N ILE A 83 4.83 29.95 -20.65
CA ILE A 83 5.93 30.31 -21.57
C ILE A 83 5.37 30.94 -22.85
N LYS A 84 4.33 30.35 -23.44
CA LYS A 84 3.68 30.90 -24.64
C LYS A 84 3.07 32.28 -24.37
N GLU A 85 2.44 32.45 -23.21
CA GLU A 85 1.85 33.73 -22.80
C GLU A 85 2.90 34.81 -22.59
N VAL A 86 4.01 34.50 -21.92
CA VAL A 86 5.15 35.42 -21.73
C VAL A 86 5.75 35.81 -23.08
N ASN A 87 5.97 34.85 -23.99
CA ASN A 87 6.48 35.14 -25.32
C ASN A 87 5.52 36.03 -26.12
N SER A 88 4.20 35.78 -26.05
CA SER A 88 3.20 36.63 -26.69
C SER A 88 3.18 38.04 -26.10
N ALA A 89 3.28 38.17 -24.77
CA ALA A 89 3.33 39.47 -24.11
C ALA A 89 4.62 40.24 -24.46
N LYS A 90 5.75 39.52 -24.60
CA LYS A 90 7.04 40.09 -25.02
C LYS A 90 6.99 40.69 -26.42
N GLU A 91 6.42 39.96 -27.38
CA GLU A 91 6.28 40.47 -28.76
C GLU A 91 5.33 41.68 -28.81
N LYS A 92 4.21 41.64 -28.09
CA LYS A 92 3.30 42.81 -27.98
C LYS A 92 3.98 44.02 -27.36
N TYR A 93 4.84 43.83 -26.37
CA TYR A 93 5.61 44.91 -25.76
C TYR A 93 6.63 45.51 -26.75
N LYS A 94 7.34 44.67 -27.52
CA LYS A 94 8.24 45.13 -28.59
C LYS A 94 7.50 45.94 -29.67
N GLU A 95 6.31 45.52 -30.06
CA GLU A 95 5.47 46.27 -31.00
C GLU A 95 4.99 47.62 -30.44
N ALA A 96 4.61 47.67 -29.16
CA ALA A 96 4.24 48.91 -28.51
C ALA A 96 5.42 49.89 -28.42
N LEU A 97 6.62 49.37 -28.13
CA LEU A 97 7.88 50.12 -28.14
C LEU A 97 8.18 50.70 -29.52
N SER A 98 8.07 49.91 -30.59
CA SER A 98 8.37 50.39 -31.95
C SER A 98 7.37 51.42 -32.45
N LYS A 99 6.10 51.33 -32.02
CA LYS A 99 5.03 52.28 -32.37
C LYS A 99 4.93 53.49 -31.43
N GLY A 100 5.68 53.51 -30.31
CA GLY A 100 5.67 54.59 -29.33
C GLY A 100 4.32 54.82 -28.62
N LYS A 101 3.40 53.86 -28.65
CA LYS A 101 2.04 53.97 -28.08
C LYS A 101 1.77 52.85 -27.07
N GLU A 102 1.10 53.19 -25.97
CA GLU A 102 0.70 52.25 -24.90
C GLU A 102 1.85 51.41 -24.31
N THR A 103 3.09 51.91 -24.36
CA THR A 103 4.31 51.18 -23.95
C THR A 103 4.24 50.71 -22.50
N GLU A 104 3.81 51.57 -21.58
CA GLU A 104 3.74 51.24 -20.14
C GLU A 104 2.73 50.13 -19.85
N LYS A 105 1.58 50.16 -20.51
CA LYS A 105 0.53 49.13 -20.37
C LYS A 105 0.97 47.79 -20.94
N ALA A 106 1.72 47.79 -22.03
CA ALA A 106 2.29 46.57 -22.60
C ALA A 106 3.43 46.01 -21.73
N LYS A 107 4.23 46.88 -21.13
CA LYS A 107 5.27 46.52 -20.16
C LYS A 107 4.70 45.85 -18.92
N ASP A 108 3.72 46.48 -18.25
CA ASP A 108 3.08 45.92 -17.06
C ASP A 108 2.47 44.53 -17.31
N ARG A 109 1.88 44.30 -18.49
CA ARG A 109 1.38 42.97 -18.89
C ARG A 109 2.50 41.94 -19.04
N TYR A 110 3.62 42.33 -19.65
CA TYR A 110 4.77 41.46 -19.80
C TYR A 110 5.41 41.12 -18.45
N ASP A 111 5.57 42.11 -17.57
CA ASP A 111 6.12 41.92 -16.23
C ASP A 111 5.23 41.00 -15.38
N LYS A 112 3.91 41.19 -15.42
CA LYS A 112 2.94 40.30 -14.75
C LYS A 112 2.99 38.87 -15.27
N ALA A 113 3.06 38.68 -16.59
CA ALA A 113 3.17 37.35 -17.18
C ALA A 113 4.49 36.67 -16.76
N THR A 114 5.59 37.42 -16.75
CA THR A 114 6.92 36.94 -16.35
C THR A 114 6.94 36.55 -14.87
N MET A 115 6.32 37.36 -13.99
CA MET A 115 6.20 37.04 -12.57
C MET A 115 5.42 35.75 -12.34
N LYS A 116 4.28 35.55 -13.03
CA LYS A 116 3.51 34.30 -12.97
C LYS A 116 4.32 33.10 -13.41
N LEU A 117 5.10 33.24 -14.49
CA LEU A 117 5.97 32.17 -14.99
C LEU A 117 7.04 31.79 -13.95
N HIS A 118 7.69 32.76 -13.31
CA HIS A 118 8.69 32.49 -12.27
C HIS A 118 8.08 31.84 -11.03
N MET A 119 6.91 32.28 -10.58
CA MET A 119 6.20 31.64 -9.47
C MET A 119 5.89 30.18 -9.79
N LEU A 120 5.38 29.90 -10.98
CA LEU A 120 5.08 28.53 -11.40
C LEU A 120 6.34 27.69 -11.61
N HIS A 121 7.42 28.28 -12.10
CA HIS A 121 8.73 27.61 -12.20
C HIS A 121 9.17 27.07 -10.84
N ASN A 122 9.13 27.93 -9.82
CA ASN A 122 9.52 27.56 -8.47
C ASN A 122 8.64 26.43 -7.92
N GLN A 123 7.32 26.52 -8.11
CA GLN A 123 6.40 25.45 -7.72
C GLN A 123 6.71 24.13 -8.43
N TYR A 124 6.97 24.17 -9.74
CA TYR A 124 7.33 22.99 -10.52
C TYR A 124 8.63 22.36 -10.06
N VAL A 125 9.67 23.16 -9.81
CA VAL A 125 10.96 22.67 -9.30
C VAL A 125 10.81 22.04 -7.91
N LEU A 126 10.06 22.68 -7.01
CA LEU A 126 9.78 22.14 -5.68
C LEU A 126 9.00 20.83 -5.75
N ALA A 127 7.96 20.76 -6.58
CA ALA A 127 7.19 19.54 -6.77
C ALA A 127 8.05 18.41 -7.36
N LEU A 128 8.95 18.73 -8.30
CA LEU A 128 9.87 17.76 -8.89
C LEU A 128 10.86 17.22 -7.85
N LYS A 129 11.39 18.08 -6.98
CA LYS A 129 12.23 17.65 -5.86
C LYS A 129 11.47 16.82 -4.82
N GLY A 130 10.23 17.21 -4.50
CA GLY A 130 9.34 16.43 -3.64
C GLY A 130 9.07 15.04 -4.22
N ALA A 131 8.76 14.95 -5.51
CA ALA A 131 8.53 13.68 -6.19
C ALA A 131 9.78 12.78 -6.22
N GLN A 132 10.96 13.35 -6.46
CA GLN A 132 12.24 12.62 -6.39
C GLN A 132 12.49 12.05 -5.00
N LEU A 133 12.30 12.87 -3.95
CA LEU A 133 12.45 12.44 -2.57
C LEU A 133 11.45 11.33 -2.22
N HIS A 134 10.18 11.50 -2.59
CA HIS A 134 9.13 10.54 -2.34
C HIS A 134 9.41 9.19 -3.03
N GLN A 135 9.87 9.23 -4.29
CA GLN A 135 10.28 8.04 -5.02
C GLN A 135 11.46 7.34 -4.36
N HIS A 136 12.46 8.08 -3.89
CA HIS A 136 13.60 7.50 -3.18
C HIS A 136 13.18 6.85 -1.86
N GLN A 137 12.39 7.56 -1.04
CA GLN A 137 11.84 7.03 0.20
C GLN A 137 11.01 5.76 -0.01
N TYR A 138 10.27 5.69 -1.11
CA TYR A 138 9.51 4.49 -1.47
C TYR A 138 10.39 3.25 -1.62
N TYR A 139 11.42 3.35 -2.47
CA TYR A 139 12.24 2.20 -2.82
C TYR A 139 13.24 1.84 -1.73
N ASP A 140 13.75 2.83 -0.99
CA ASP A 140 14.81 2.63 -0.01
C ASP A 140 14.28 2.26 1.39
N ALA A 141 13.06 2.69 1.73
CA ALA A 141 12.50 2.48 3.06
C ALA A 141 11.12 1.84 3.04
N THR A 142 10.13 2.47 2.41
CA THR A 142 8.73 2.07 2.56
C THR A 142 8.46 0.66 2.02
N LEU A 143 8.89 0.36 0.79
CA LEU A 143 8.68 -0.94 0.17
C LEU A 143 9.48 -2.05 0.86
N PRO A 144 10.79 -1.90 1.15
CA PRO A 144 11.54 -2.89 1.92
C PRO A 144 10.91 -3.21 3.28
N LEU A 145 10.58 -2.20 4.08
CA LEU A 145 9.97 -2.40 5.41
C LEU A 145 8.61 -3.11 5.32
N PHE A 146 7.84 -2.81 4.27
CA PHE A 146 6.56 -3.43 4.04
C PHE A 146 6.69 -4.91 3.66
N LEU A 147 7.66 -5.24 2.80
CA LEU A 147 7.97 -6.62 2.44
C LEU A 147 8.55 -7.41 3.61
N GLU A 148 9.44 -6.80 4.40
CA GLU A 148 10.03 -7.40 5.60
C GLU A 148 8.96 -7.72 6.65
N SER A 149 8.02 -6.79 6.86
CA SER A 149 6.88 -7.02 7.77
C SER A 149 6.00 -8.17 7.30
N LEU A 150 5.72 -8.27 6.00
CA LEU A 150 4.97 -9.39 5.43
C LEU A 150 5.73 -10.71 5.60
N GLN A 151 7.04 -10.71 5.33
CA GLN A 151 7.88 -11.90 5.45
C GLN A 151 7.93 -12.39 6.90
N LYS A 152 8.23 -11.50 7.85
CA LYS A 152 8.30 -11.83 9.28
C LYS A 152 7.02 -12.51 9.75
N MET A 153 5.89 -11.98 9.33
CA MET A 153 4.60 -12.56 9.67
C MET A 153 4.39 -13.95 9.04
N GLN A 154 4.78 -14.14 7.78
CA GLN A 154 4.72 -15.46 7.15
C GLN A 154 5.63 -16.48 7.86
N GLU A 155 6.80 -16.06 8.33
CA GLU A 155 7.70 -16.90 9.10
C GLU A 155 7.13 -17.27 10.48
N GLU A 156 6.52 -16.31 11.18
CA GLU A 156 5.82 -16.55 12.45
C GLU A 156 4.67 -17.53 12.28
N MET A 157 3.93 -17.43 11.17
CA MET A 157 2.89 -18.40 10.81
C MET A 157 3.46 -19.81 10.61
N ILE A 158 4.57 -19.96 9.89
CA ILE A 158 5.21 -21.27 9.67
C ILE A 158 5.72 -21.85 10.99
N LYS A 159 6.28 -21.03 11.89
CA LYS A 159 6.73 -21.46 13.21
C LYS A 159 5.59 -21.90 14.13
N GLY A 160 4.38 -21.38 13.91
CA GLY A 160 3.18 -21.72 14.69
C GLY A 160 2.42 -22.95 14.19
N LEU A 161 2.78 -23.49 13.02
CA LEU A 161 2.29 -24.75 12.45
C LEU A 161 3.09 -25.94 13.00
#